data_AF-A0A838WIK0-F1
#
_entry.id   AF-A0A838WIK0-F1
#
_cell.length_a   1.000
_cell.length_b   1.000
_cell.length_c   1.000
_cell.angle_alpha   90.00
_cell.angle_beta   90.00
_cell.angle_gamma   90.00
#
_symmetry.space_group_name_H-M   'P 1'
#
loop_
_entity.id
_entity.type
_entity.pdbx_description
1 polymer ?
#
loop_
_entity_poly.entity_id
_entity_poly.type
_entity_poly.pdbx_seq_one_letter_code
_entity_poly.pdbx_strand_id
1 'polypeptide(L)'
;NGQLTEVLALKYIDQISQAIECVHKDNYLHRDIKPDNILLRNNYKDTVLIDFGLARIIATQSMTNSLTHGYAPIEQYQRKANFGPHTDVYA
;
A
#
# COMPACT_ATOMS: atom_id res chain seq x y z
N ASN A 1 16.49 -14.28 12.70
CA ASN A 1 16.73 -12.84 12.44
C ASN A 1 16.55 -12.56 10.97
N GLY A 2 15.31 -12.30 10.54
CA GLY A 2 14.91 -12.13 9.13
C GLY A 2 14.91 -10.67 8.66
N GLN A 3 15.94 -9.90 9.02
CA GLN A 3 16.05 -8.50 8.60
C GLN A 3 16.62 -8.42 7.18
N LEU A 4 16.03 -7.55 6.36
CA LEU A 4 16.57 -7.20 5.05
C LEU A 4 17.81 -6.32 5.22
N THR A 5 18.74 -6.43 4.27
CA THR A 5 19.80 -5.41 4.15
C THR A 5 19.17 -4.10 3.69
N GLU A 6 19.76 -2.97 4.07
CA GLU A 6 19.30 -1.64 3.65
C GLU A 6 19.16 -1.55 2.12
N VAL A 7 20.14 -2.06 1.39
CA VAL A 7 20.14 -2.09 -0.09
C VAL A 7 18.92 -2.83 -0.64
N LEU A 8 18.57 -3.97 -0.04
CA LEU A 8 17.42 -4.76 -0.49
C LEU A 8 16.09 -4.11 -0.09
N ALA A 9 16.02 -3.52 1.11
CA ALA A 9 14.86 -2.77 1.57
C ALA A 9 14.58 -1.57 0.67
N LEU A 10 15.59 -0.75 0.35
CA LEU A 10 15.45 0.40 -0.54
C LEU A 10 15.01 -0.02 -1.94
N LYS A 11 15.56 -1.13 -2.47
CA LYS A 11 15.14 -1.68 -3.76
C LYS A 11 13.66 -2.05 -3.76
N TYR A 12 13.19 -2.73 -2.72
CA TYR A 12 11.78 -3.12 -2.61
C TYR A 12 10.87 -1.91 -2.46
N ILE A 13 11.25 -0.93 -1.63
CA ILE A 13 10.51 0.33 -1.46
C ILE A 13 10.37 1.05 -2.80
N ASP A 14 11.43 1.14 -3.60
CA ASP A 14 11.39 1.77 -4.92
C ASP A 14 10.39 1.06 -5.87
N GLN A 15 10.47 -0.27 -5.97
CA GLN A 15 9.55 -1.05 -6.81
C GLN A 15 8.08 -0.95 -6.34
N ILE A 16 7.83 -0.98 -5.03
CA ILE A 16 6.49 -0.82 -4.46
C ILE A 16 5.98 0.60 -4.71
N SER A 17 6.83 1.62 -4.55
CA SER A 17 6.47 3.03 -4.82
C SER A 17 6.05 3.24 -6.27
N GLN A 18 6.73 2.60 -7.23
CA GLN A 18 6.34 2.64 -8.65
C GLN A 18 4.97 1.99 -8.89
N ALA A 19 4.66 0.88 -8.20
CA ALA A 19 3.35 0.25 -8.28
C ALA A 19 2.25 1.16 -7.70
N ILE A 20 2.50 1.77 -6.54
CA ILE A 20 1.58 2.72 -5.91
C ILE A 20 1.35 3.94 -6.81
N GLU A 21 2.41 4.49 -7.39
CA GLU A 21 2.31 5.64 -8.31
C GLU A 21 1.43 5.30 -9.52
N CYS A 22 1.54 4.08 -10.07
CA CYS A 22 0.66 3.61 -11.13
C CYS A 22 -0.81 3.61 -10.70
N VAL A 23 -1.12 3.11 -9.49
CA VAL A 23 -2.49 3.08 -8.96
C VAL A 23 -3.05 4.49 -8.77
N HIS A 24 -2.22 5.40 -8.25
CA HIS A 24 -2.61 6.79 -8.00
C HIS A 24 -2.82 7.58 -9.28
N LYS A 25 -2.03 7.32 -10.34
CA LYS A 25 -2.22 7.92 -11.67
C LYS A 25 -3.60 7.63 -12.26
N ASP A 26 -4.19 6.49 -11.93
CA ASP A 26 -5.54 6.11 -12.34
C ASP A 26 -6.63 6.58 -11.35
N ASN A 27 -6.30 7.46 -10.39
CA ASN A 27 -7.17 7.99 -9.33
C ASN A 27 -7.71 6.94 -8.35
N TYR A 28 -6.99 5.83 -8.15
CA TYR A 28 -7.30 4.84 -7.13
C TYR A 28 -6.38 4.95 -5.92
N LEU A 29 -6.83 4.42 -4.79
CA LEU A 29 -6.04 4.10 -3.60
C LEU A 29 -6.08 2.61 -3.38
N HIS A 30 -4.98 2.01 -2.91
CA HIS A 30 -4.91 0.58 -2.55
C HIS A 30 -5.57 0.30 -1.19
N ARG A 31 -5.29 1.13 -0.18
CA ARG A 31 -5.81 1.11 1.21
C ARG A 31 -5.45 -0.09 2.09
N ASP A 32 -4.65 -1.01 1.58
CA ASP A 32 -4.16 -2.19 2.32
C ASP A 32 -2.74 -2.58 1.90
N ILE A 33 -1.82 -1.62 1.91
CA ILE A 33 -0.41 -1.88 1.66
C ILE A 33 0.20 -2.44 2.94
N LYS A 34 0.81 -3.62 2.84
CA LYS A 34 1.48 -4.33 3.93
C LYS A 34 2.35 -5.45 3.36
N PRO A 35 3.32 -6.00 4.12
CA PRO A 35 4.18 -7.09 3.66
C PRO A 35 3.43 -8.30 3.11
N ASP A 36 2.29 -8.67 3.70
CA ASP A 36 1.48 -9.81 3.24
C ASP A 36 0.93 -9.61 1.82
N ASN A 37 0.77 -8.35 1.38
CA ASN A 37 0.27 -7.98 0.07
C ASN A 37 1.40 -7.63 -0.93
N ILE A 38 2.63 -8.02 -0.61
CA ILE A 38 3.81 -7.82 -1.49
C ILE A 38 4.41 -9.19 -1.80
N LEU A 39 4.28 -9.63 -3.05
CA LEU A 39 4.90 -10.87 -3.51
C LEU A 39 6.32 -10.64 -3.97
N LEU A 40 7.22 -11.54 -3.55
CA LEU A 40 8.59 -11.61 -4.05
C LEU A 40 8.68 -12.62 -5.18
N ARG A 41 9.21 -12.21 -6.34
CA ARG A 41 9.43 -13.10 -7.49
C ARG A 41 10.85 -12.98 -8.04
N ASN A 42 11.16 -13.78 -9.05
CA ASN A 42 12.44 -13.77 -9.75
C ASN A 42 13.64 -13.94 -8.78
N ASN A 43 13.56 -14.94 -7.90
CA ASN A 43 14.53 -15.18 -6.83
C ASN A 43 14.71 -13.98 -5.89
N TYR A 44 13.60 -13.43 -5.39
CA TYR A 44 13.58 -12.29 -4.47
C TYR A 44 14.20 -11.02 -5.05
N LYS A 45 14.18 -10.87 -6.38
CA LYS A 45 14.70 -9.66 -7.04
C LYS A 45 13.63 -8.62 -7.25
N ASP A 46 12.38 -9.04 -7.43
CA ASP A 46 11.29 -8.14 -7.79
C ASP A 46 10.13 -8.27 -6.82
N THR A 47 9.54 -7.14 -6.45
CA THR A 47 8.29 -7.04 -5.70
C THR A 47 7.11 -6.85 -6.64
N VAL A 48 5.95 -7.38 -6.25
CA VAL A 48 4.68 -7.17 -6.92
C VAL A 48 3.63 -6.86 -5.86
N LEU A 49 2.99 -5.69 -5.95
CA LEU A 49 1.84 -5.34 -5.11
C LEU A 49 0.62 -6.14 -5.56
N ILE A 50 -0.05 -6.77 -4.61
CA ILE A 50 -1.24 -7.60 -4.84
C ILE A 50 -2.38 -7.21 -3.90
N ASP A 51 -3.55 -7.83 -4.11
CA ASP A 51 -4.76 -7.67 -3.32
C ASP A 51 -5.39 -6.26 -3.35
N PHE A 52 -6.02 -5.98 -4.49
CA PHE A 52 -6.79 -4.75 -4.73
C PHE A 52 -8.24 -4.82 -4.19
N GLY A 53 -8.56 -5.77 -3.30
CA GLY A 53 -9.95 -5.94 -2.81
C GLY A 53 -10.52 -4.69 -2.13
N LEU A 54 -9.65 -3.91 -1.49
CA LEU A 54 -9.97 -2.65 -0.82
C LEU A 54 -9.70 -1.41 -1.67
N ALA A 55 -9.24 -1.58 -2.92
CA ALA A 55 -8.89 -0.46 -3.76
C ALA A 55 -10.11 0.35 -4.19
N ARG A 56 -10.04 1.69 -4.12
CA ARG A 56 -11.18 2.59 -4.39
C ARG A 56 -10.73 3.88 -5.04
N ILE A 57 -11.63 4.48 -5.83
CA ILE A 57 -11.42 5.80 -6.42
C ILE A 57 -11.25 6.82 -5.28
N ILE A 58 -10.27 7.72 -5.38
CA ILE A 58 -9.94 8.75 -4.38
C ILE A 58 -11.16 9.59 -3.97
N ALA A 59 -12.07 9.89 -4.89
CA ALA A 59 -13.32 10.61 -4.62
C ALA A 59 -14.25 9.90 -3.61
N THR A 60 -14.03 8.61 -3.34
CA THR A 60 -14.81 7.81 -2.39
C THR A 60 -14.34 8.11 -0.96
N GLN A 61 -15.05 9.01 -0.28
CA GLN A 61 -14.74 9.40 1.11
C GLN A 61 -15.23 8.42 2.18
N SER A 62 -15.70 7.22 1.81
CA SER A 62 -16.16 6.21 2.75
C SER A 62 -15.13 5.08 2.93
N MET A 63 -15.03 4.59 4.17
CA MET A 63 -14.24 3.41 4.51
C MET A 63 -15.08 2.14 4.55
N THR A 64 -14.49 1.03 4.10
CA THR A 64 -14.90 -0.33 4.45
C THR A 64 -14.28 -0.72 5.80
N ASN A 65 -14.95 -1.58 6.58
CA ASN A 65 -14.54 -2.00 7.94
C ASN A 65 -13.22 -2.83 8.01
N SER A 66 -12.33 -2.71 7.04
CA SER A 66 -11.07 -3.43 6.99
C SER A 66 -9.93 -2.49 7.38
N LEU A 67 -9.31 -2.78 8.51
CA LEU A 67 -8.16 -2.05 9.06
C LEU A 67 -7.03 -3.05 9.32
N THR A 68 -5.84 -2.73 8.83
CA THR A 68 -4.63 -3.51 9.12
C THR A 68 -3.85 -2.80 10.22
N HIS A 69 -3.80 -3.39 11.43
CA HIS A 69 -3.09 -2.81 12.56
C HIS A 69 -1.59 -2.66 12.24
N GLY A 70 -1.01 -1.50 12.56
CA GLY A 70 0.39 -1.17 12.27
C GLY A 70 0.67 -0.64 10.87
N TYR A 71 -0.28 -0.75 9.93
CA TYR A 71 -0.14 -0.27 8.55
C TYR A 71 -1.25 0.72 8.14
N ALA A 72 -2.39 0.74 8.86
CA ALA A 72 -3.46 1.68 8.59
C ALA A 72 -3.14 3.07 9.21
N PRO A 73 -3.11 4.16 8.43
CA PRO A 73 -3.02 5.52 8.94
C PRO A 73 -4.29 5.94 9.70
N ILE A 74 -4.18 6.98 10.52
CA ILE A 74 -5.24 7.39 11.45
C ILE A 74 -6.56 7.78 10.75
N GLU A 75 -6.51 8.32 9.54
CA GLU A 75 -7.71 8.69 8.78
C GLU A 75 -8.55 7.46 8.38
N GLN A 76 -7.95 6.27 8.20
CA GLN A 76 -8.69 5.03 7.89
C GLN A 76 -9.59 4.57 9.04
N TYR A 77 -9.32 5.00 10.29
CA TYR A 77 -10.15 4.69 11.45
C TYR A 77 -11.47 5.49 11.47
N GLN A 78 -11.58 6.52 10.63
CA GLN A 78 -12.78 7.34 10.52
C GLN A 78 -13.67 6.83 9.38
N ARG A 79 -14.99 6.82 9.60
CA ARG A 79 -15.96 6.43 8.55
C ARG A 79 -15.95 7.36 7.35
N LYS A 80 -15.64 8.64 7.60
CA LYS A 80 -15.52 9.69 6.59
C LYS A 80 -14.29 10.53 6.93
N ALA A 81 -13.32 10.55 6.04
CA ALA A 81 -12.10 11.34 6.16
C ALA A 81 -11.63 11.79 4.78
N ASN A 82 -10.55 12.58 4.77
CA ASN A 82 -9.87 12.95 3.54
C ASN A 82 -8.89 11.85 3.12
N PHE A 83 -9.38 10.88 2.34
CA PHE A 83 -8.52 9.85 1.76
C PHE A 83 -7.81 10.36 0.52
N GLY A 84 -6.52 10.09 0.38
CA GLY A 84 -5.74 10.45 -0.79
C GLY A 84 -4.44 9.67 -0.88
N PRO A 85 -3.55 10.00 -1.83
CA PRO A 85 -2.28 9.29 -2.02
C PRO A 85 -1.47 9.07 -0.73
N HIS A 86 -1.51 10.05 0.18
CA HIS A 86 -0.86 9.98 1.49
C HIS A 86 -1.33 8.79 2.35
N THR A 87 -2.56 8.31 2.16
CA THR A 87 -3.11 7.14 2.86
C THR A 87 -2.34 5.87 2.51
N ASP A 88 -1.91 5.71 1.25
CA ASP A 88 -1.11 4.57 0.81
C ASP A 88 0.38 4.75 1.11
N VAL A 89 0.88 5.99 1.17
CA VAL A 89 2.30 6.30 1.45
C VAL A 89 2.68 6.11 2.92
N TYR A 90 1.71 6.21 3.83
CA TYR A 90 1.94 5.98 5.27
C TYR A 90 2.33 4.53 5.57
N ALA A 91 1.68 3.60 4.88
CA ALA A 91 1.79 2.16 5.11
C ALA A 91 3.16 1.60 4.69
#